data_AF-A0A843YNX0-F1
#
_entry.id   AF-A0A843YNX0-F1
#
_cell.length_a   1.000
_cell.length_b   1.000
_cell.length_c   1.000
_cell.angle_alpha   90.00
_cell.angle_beta   90.00
_cell.angle_gamma   90.00
#
_symmetry.space_group_name_H-M   'P 1'
#
loop_
_entity.id
_entity.type
_entity.pdbx_description
1 polymer ?
#
loop_
_entity_poly.entity_id
_entity_poly.type
_entity_poly.pdbx_seq_one_letter_code
_entity_poly.pdbx_strand_id
1 'polypeptide(L)' 'MAQSWGTTPTNARRSVLRAAGVDVERYDQPIHSFNDAERAAIKAAALAAVRVFERVLNAV' A
#
# COMPACT_ATOMS: atom_id res chain seq x y z
N MET A 1 21.90 17.47 3.89
CA MET A 1 21.15 16.34 4.49
C MET A 1 19.96 16.06 3.61
N ALA A 2 20.04 15.05 2.73
CA ALA A 2 18.87 14.62 1.96
C ALA A 2 17.94 13.86 2.92
N GLN A 3 16.83 14.47 3.31
CA GLN A 3 15.72 13.74 3.93
C GLN A 3 15.28 12.69 2.92
N SER A 4 15.70 11.43 3.09
CA SER A 4 15.08 10.35 2.33
C SER A 4 13.60 10.38 2.72
N TRP A 5 12.71 10.29 1.75
CA TRP A 5 11.28 10.44 1.94
C TRP A 5 10.66 9.23 2.64
N GLY A 6 11.23 8.82 3.80
CA GLY A 6 10.67 8.11 4.96
C GLY A 6 9.84 6.85 4.76
N THR A 7 9.61 6.42 3.54
CA THR A 7 8.67 5.35 3.22
C THR A 7 9.51 4.12 3.00
N THR A 8 9.83 3.42 4.09
CA THR A 8 10.34 2.06 3.98
C THR A 8 9.30 1.22 3.24
N PRO A 9 9.69 0.18 2.49
CA PRO A 9 8.75 -0.72 1.82
C PRO A 9 7.65 -1.25 2.76
N THR A 10 7.99 -1.43 4.03
CA THR A 10 7.07 -1.79 5.11
C THR A 10 5.98 -0.73 5.31
N ASN A 11 6.33 0.55 5.42
CA ASN A 11 5.37 1.63 5.64
C ASN A 11 4.44 1.82 4.43
N ALA A 12 4.96 1.72 3.20
CA ALA A 12 4.16 1.76 1.98
C ALA A 12 3.15 0.61 1.95
N ARG A 13 3.59 -0.61 2.27
CA ARG A 13 2.73 -1.78 2.35
C ARG A 13 1.62 -1.62 3.38
N ARG A 14 1.97 -1.21 4.61
CA ARG A 14 0.98 -0.97 5.68
C ARG A 14 -0.08 0.03 5.27
N SER A 15 0.31 1.10 4.57
CA SER A 15 -0.62 2.10 4.03
C SER A 15 -1.60 1.47 3.03
N VAL A 16 -1.11 0.67 2.09
CA VAL A 16 -1.95 -0.04 1.10
C VAL A 16 -2.92 -1.01 1.78
N LEU A 17 -2.46 -1.80 2.75
CA LEU A 17 -3.33 -2.73 3.49
C LEU A 17 -4.44 -2.01 4.27
N ARG A 18 -4.10 -0.90 4.95
CA ARG A 18 -5.10 -0.04 5.61
C ARG A 18 -6.12 0.50 4.62
N ALA A 19 -5.68 1.01 3.48
CA ALA A 19 -6.57 1.54 2.45
C ALA A 19 -7.47 0.47 1.83
N ALA A 20 -6.99 -0.78 1.76
CA ALA A 20 -7.77 -1.93 1.30
C ALA A 20 -8.77 -2.45 2.37
N GLY A 21 -8.78 -1.88 3.57
CA GLY A 21 -9.61 -2.36 4.68
C GLY A 21 -9.18 -3.72 5.23
N VAL A 22 -7.94 -4.12 4.96
CA VAL A 22 -7.39 -5.40 5.36
C VAL A 22 -6.57 -5.23 6.63
N ASP A 23 -6.67 -6.20 7.55
CA ASP A 23 -5.84 -6.21 8.74
C ASP A 23 -4.35 -6.22 8.38
N VAL A 24 -3.66 -5.21 8.89
CA VAL A 24 -2.25 -4.94 8.62
C VAL A 24 -1.36 -5.96 9.33
N GLU A 25 -1.78 -6.44 10.51
CA GLU A 25 -1.01 -7.38 11.33
C GLU A 25 -1.04 -8.79 10.74
N ARG A 26 -2.06 -9.08 9.92
CA ARG A 26 -2.20 -10.35 9.21
C ARG A 26 -1.04 -10.64 8.26
N TYR A 27 -0.39 -9.61 7.73
CA TYR A 27 0.79 -9.76 6.88
C TYR A 27 2.03 -10.21 7.65
N ASP A 28 2.12 -9.87 8.95
CA ASP A 28 3.23 -10.27 9.81
C ASP A 28 3.07 -11.74 10.28
N GLN A 29 1.96 -12.40 9.90
CA GLN A 29 1.69 -13.80 10.26
C GLN A 29 2.26 -14.81 9.23
N PRO A 30 2.65 -16.03 9.69
CA PRO A 30 3.25 -17.06 8.84
C PRO A 30 2.35 -17.55 7.70
N ILE A 31 1.03 -17.47 7.89
CA ILE A 31 0.02 -17.83 6.89
C ILE A 31 -0.73 -16.55 6.50
N HIS A 32 -0.32 -15.96 5.40
CA HIS A 32 -0.90 -14.74 4.83
C HIS A 32 -1.62 -15.07 3.51
N SER A 33 -2.62 -15.95 3.58
CA SER A 33 -3.56 -16.10 2.47
C SER A 33 -4.67 -15.07 2.61
N PHE A 34 -4.65 -14.09 1.72
CA PHE A 34 -5.82 -13.27 1.46
C PHE A 34 -6.87 -14.10 0.71
N ASN A 35 -8.15 -13.80 0.85
CA ASN A 35 -9.17 -14.29 -0.07
C ASN A 35 -9.20 -13.44 -1.35
N ASP A 36 -10.02 -13.82 -2.33
CA ASP A 36 -10.02 -13.12 -3.62
C ASP A 36 -10.59 -11.69 -3.55
N ALA A 37 -11.54 -11.43 -2.64
CA ALA A 37 -12.06 -10.10 -2.40
C ALA A 37 -10.99 -9.17 -1.78
N GLU A 38 -10.26 -9.68 -0.79
CA GLU A 38 -9.13 -8.98 -0.17
C GLU A 38 -8.01 -8.71 -1.19
N ARG A 39 -7.68 -9.70 -2.03
CA ARG A 39 -6.71 -9.51 -3.13
C ARG A 39 -7.15 -8.43 -4.11
N ALA A 40 -8.44 -8.39 -4.47
CA ALA A 40 -8.98 -7.35 -5.36
C ALA A 40 -8.91 -5.96 -4.71
N ALA A 41 -9.27 -5.85 -3.42
CA ALA A 41 -9.17 -4.60 -2.66
C ALA A 41 -7.73 -4.09 -2.55
N ILE A 42 -6.78 -4.97 -2.26
CA ILE A 42 -5.35 -4.64 -2.18
C ILE A 42 -4.83 -4.11 -3.52
N LYS A 43 -5.19 -4.77 -4.64
CA LYS A 43 -4.82 -4.29 -5.99
C LYS A 43 -5.38 -2.91 -6.30
N ALA A 44 -6.66 -2.68 -5.98
CA ALA A 44 -7.30 -1.39 -6.21
C ALA A 44 -6.65 -0.27 -5.37
N ALA A 45 -6.37 -0.54 -4.09
CA ALA A 45 -5.70 0.39 -3.19
C ALA A 45 -4.28 0.73 -3.65
N ALA A 46 -3.50 -0.27 -4.09
CA ALA A 46 -2.17 -0.05 -4.62
C ALA A 46 -2.19 0.83 -5.88
N LEU A 47 -3.11 0.56 -6.81
CA LEU A 47 -3.26 1.36 -8.04
C LEU A 47 -3.65 2.81 -7.72
N ALA A 48 -4.57 3.01 -6.77
CA ALA A 48 -4.95 4.34 -6.32
C ALA A 48 -3.76 5.10 -5.71
N ALA A 49 -2.94 4.43 -4.89
CA ALA A 49 -1.74 5.04 -4.31
C ALA A 49 -0.73 5.48 -5.38
N VAL A 50 -0.48 4.65 -6.40
CA VAL A 50 0.41 5.01 -7.53
C VAL A 50 -0.14 6.22 -8.29
N ARG A 51 -1.44 6.26 -8.59
CA ARG A 51 -2.08 7.38 -9.29
C ARG A 51 -1.94 8.71 -8.55
N VAL A 52 -1.92 8.70 -7.20
CA VAL A 52 -1.65 9.90 -6.42
C VAL A 52 -0.24 10.42 -6.69
N PHE A 53 0.77 9.54 -6.68
CA PHE A 53 2.15 9.92 -7.02
C PHE A 53 2.27 10.41 -8.46
N GLU A 54 1.66 9.71 -9.42
CA GLU A 54 1.64 10.13 -10.82
C GLU A 54 1.01 11.51 -10.99
N ARG A 55 -0.09 11.79 -10.29
CA ARG A 55 -0.74 13.12 -10.33
C ARG A 55 0.17 14.20 -9.75
N VAL A 56 0.89 13.93 -8.67
CA VAL A 56 1.84 14.89 -8.08
C VAL A 56 3.01 15.15 -9.03
N LEU A 57 3.54 14.11 -9.68
CA LEU A 57 4.66 14.25 -10.62
C LEU A 57 4.26 14.94 -11.93
N ASN A 58 3.05 14.68 -12.43
CA ASN A 58 2.52 15.29 -13.65
C ASN A 58 1.86 16.65 -13.43
N ALA A 59 1.79 17.16 -12.20
CA ALA A 59 1.26 18.50 -11.89
C ALA A 59 2.32 19.61 -12.00
N VAL A 60 3.46 19.32 -12.64
CA VAL A 60 4.60 20.23 -12.86
C VAL A 60 4.56 20.79 -14.28
#